data_AF-A0A1X7HHS1-F1
#
_entry.id   AF-A0A1X7HHS1-F1
#
_cell.length_a   1.000
_cell.length_b   1.000
_cell.length_c   1.000
_cell.angle_alpha   90.00
_cell.angle_beta   90.00
_cell.angle_gamma   90.00
#
_symmetry.space_group_name_H-M   'P 1'
#
loop_
_entity.id
_entity.type
_entity.pdbx_description
1 polymer ?
#
loop_
_entity_poly.entity_id
_entity_poly.type
_entity_poly.pdbx_seq_one_letter_code
_entity_poly.pdbx_strand_id
1 'polypeptide(L)' 'MTTPHGRDGRPLVTTDLAAYSLGMTPKRFRDWARRRHLTPAGSRPNPARGQALALWDLADITDATQDKTPAGEQTPTHAA' A
#
# COMPACT_ATOMS: atom_id res chain seq x y z
N MET A 1 16.64 17.27 4.76
CA MET A 1 16.21 16.14 3.91
C MET A 1 14.71 16.05 3.99
N THR A 2 13.99 16.29 2.90
CA THR A 2 12.53 16.23 2.90
C THR A 2 12.09 14.78 2.73
N THR A 3 11.41 14.23 3.73
CA THR A 3 10.79 12.90 3.61
C THR A 3 9.67 12.98 2.57
N PRO A 4 9.63 12.11 1.56
CA PRO A 4 8.50 12.09 0.63
C PRO A 4 7.25 11.62 1.36
N HIS A 5 6.13 12.28 1.09
CA HIS A 5 4.82 12.00 1.69
C HIS A 5 3.87 11.45 0.63
N GLY A 6 2.98 10.56 1.05
CA GLY A 6 1.88 10.03 0.27
C GLY A 6 0.69 10.97 0.20
N ARG A 7 -0.37 10.51 -0.47
CA ARG A 7 -1.65 11.20 -0.68
C ARG A 7 -2.36 11.55 0.62
N ASP A 8 -2.19 10.74 1.66
CA ASP A 8 -2.75 10.99 2.99
C ASP A 8 -1.89 11.93 3.85
N GLY A 9 -0.81 12.48 3.28
CA GLY A 9 0.14 13.34 3.99
C GLY A 9 1.05 12.58 4.95
N ARG A 10 1.01 11.24 4.99
CA ARG A 10 1.92 10.42 5.79
C ARG A 10 3.22 10.14 5.02
N PRO A 11 4.34 9.90 5.71
CA PRO A 11 5.58 9.49 5.05
C PRO A 11 5.40 8.22 4.21
N LEU A 12 5.98 8.22 3.00
CA LEU A 12 6.06 6.99 2.21
C LEU A 12 6.92 5.95 2.94
N VAL A 13 6.51 4.69 2.87
CA VAL A 13 7.16 3.58 3.59
C VAL A 13 7.97 2.69 2.67
N THR A 14 9.00 2.03 3.18
CA THR A 14 9.77 1.04 2.40
C THR A 14 8.97 -0.26 2.22
N THR A 15 9.41 -1.09 1.28
CA THR A 15 8.87 -2.45 1.08
C THR A 15 8.82 -3.27 2.37
N ASP A 16 9.84 -3.17 3.24
CA ASP A 16 9.88 -3.91 4.50
C ASP A 16 8.80 -3.44 5.48
N LEU A 17 8.58 -2.13 5.60
CA LEU A 17 7.53 -1.57 6.45
C LEU A 17 6.12 -1.86 5.91
N ALA A 18 5.94 -1.77 4.58
CA ALA A 18 4.70 -2.13 3.92
C ALA A 18 4.37 -3.63 4.06
N ALA A 19 5.39 -4.49 4.01
CA ALA A 19 5.20 -5.92 4.23
C ALA A 19 4.87 -6.22 5.71
N TYR A 20 5.55 -5.52 6.63
CA TYR A 20 5.30 -5.63 8.07
C TYR A 20 3.86 -5.25 8.44
N SER A 21 3.31 -4.16 7.89
CA SER A 21 1.94 -3.73 8.19
C SER A 21 0.87 -4.74 7.77
N LEU A 22 1.17 -5.59 6.78
CA LEU A 22 0.28 -6.65 6.30
C LEU A 22 0.66 -8.04 6.84
N GLY A 23 1.61 -8.14 7.77
CA GLY A 23 2.04 -9.40 8.36
C GLY A 23 2.69 -10.38 7.37
N MET A 24 3.36 -9.90 6.33
CA MET A 24 3.97 -10.73 5.30
C MET A 24 5.45 -10.42 5.04
N THR A 25 6.13 -11.29 4.28
CA THR A 25 7.53 -11.06 3.89
C THR A 25 7.63 -10.06 2.72
N PRO A 26 8.75 -9.33 2.56
CA PRO A 26 8.93 -8.38 1.45
C PRO A 26 8.78 -8.99 0.05
N LYS A 27 9.08 -10.28 -0.11
CA LYS A 27 8.83 -11.01 -1.36
C LYS A 27 7.32 -11.19 -1.59
N ARG A 28 6.60 -11.71 -0.60
CA ARG A 28 5.14 -11.91 -0.68
C ARG A 28 4.41 -10.59 -0.90
N PHE A 29 4.88 -9.51 -0.27
CA PHE A 29 4.33 -8.17 -0.49
C PHE A 29 4.45 -7.73 -1.95
N ARG A 30 5.62 -7.87 -2.58
CA ARG A 30 5.81 -7.52 -4.00
C ARG A 30 4.95 -8.38 -4.93
N ASP A 31 4.76 -9.65 -4.60
CA ASP A 31 3.88 -10.54 -5.37
C ASP A 31 2.41 -10.15 -5.21
N TRP A 32 1.98 -9.82 -3.99
CA TRP A 32 0.64 -9.33 -3.67
C TRP A 32 0.35 -7.99 -4.37
N ALA A 33 1.25 -7.01 -4.25
CA ALA A 33 1.14 -5.69 -4.88
C ALA A 33 0.99 -5.82 -6.40
N ARG A 34 1.78 -6.69 -7.04
CA ARG A 34 1.64 -6.97 -8.49
C ARG A 34 0.27 -7.52 -8.87
N ARG A 35 -0.30 -8.44 -8.07
CA ARG A 35 -1.65 -8.99 -8.31
C ARG A 35 -2.75 -7.94 -8.13
N ARG A 36 -2.51 -6.93 -7.29
CA ARG A 36 -3.41 -5.80 -7.04
C ARG A 36 -3.17 -4.61 -7.99
N HIS A 37 -2.28 -4.76 -8.97
CA HIS A 37 -1.83 -3.67 -9.85
C HIS A 37 -1.29 -2.43 -9.09
N LEU A 38 -0.79 -2.62 -7.88
CA LEU A 38 -0.24 -1.56 -7.05
C LEU A 38 1.22 -1.27 -7.46
N THR A 39 1.53 0.02 -7.63
CA THR A 39 2.87 0.48 -8.02
C THR A 39 3.51 1.32 -6.90
N PRO A 40 4.86 1.36 -6.79
CA PRO A 40 5.52 2.24 -5.84
C PRO A 40 5.23 3.72 -6.13
N ALA A 41 4.91 4.49 -5.09
CA ALA A 41 4.71 5.94 -5.17
C ALA A 41 6.03 6.71 -5.36
N GLY A 42 7.17 6.07 -5.12
CA GLY A 42 8.47 6.66 -5.36
C GLY A 42 9.63 5.68 -5.15
N SER A 43 10.84 6.22 -5.23
CA SER A 43 12.04 5.47 -4.89
C SER A 43 13.06 6.37 -4.19
N ARG A 44 13.94 5.76 -3.38
CA ARG A 44 15.09 6.44 -2.79
C ARG A 44 16.40 5.69 -3.06
N PRO A 45 17.54 6.39 -3.13
CA PRO A 45 18.84 5.75 -3.22
C PRO A 45 19.06 4.76 -2.08
N ASN A 46 19.63 3.60 -2.39
CA ASN A 46 20.04 2.61 -1.39
C ASN A 46 21.55 2.71 -1.16
N PRO A 47 22.00 3.12 0.04
CA PRO A 47 23.42 3.26 0.33
C PRO A 47 24.17 1.93 0.35
N ALA A 48 23.47 0.78 0.49
CA ALA A 48 24.11 -0.51 0.71
C ALA A 48 24.32 -1.37 -0.56
N ARG A 49 23.50 -1.19 -1.62
CA ARG A 49 23.44 -2.17 -2.73
C ARG A 49 23.27 -1.59 -4.13
N GLY A 50 23.36 -0.28 -4.33
CA GLY A 50 23.23 0.35 -5.65
C GLY A 50 21.85 0.25 -6.31
N GLN A 51 20.91 -0.51 -5.73
CA GLN A 51 19.55 -0.68 -6.24
C GLN A 51 18.56 0.17 -5.43
N ALA A 52 17.83 1.07 -6.09
CA ALA A 52 16.89 1.98 -5.45
C ALA A 52 15.83 1.23 -4.61
N LEU A 53 15.52 1.76 -3.42
CA LEU A 53 14.47 1.24 -2.56
C LEU A 53 13.12 1.82 -2.98
N ALA A 54 12.18 0.94 -3.32
CA ALA A 54 10.80 1.31 -3.58
C ALA A 54 10.14 1.89 -2.32
N LEU A 55 9.39 2.97 -2.52
CA LEU A 55 8.59 3.65 -1.51
C LEU A 55 7.11 3.51 -1.86
N TRP A 56 6.29 3.26 -0.84
CA TRP A 56 4.89 2.91 -0.97
C TRP A 56 4.02 3.87 -0.17
N ASP A 57 2.87 4.21 -0.72
CA ASP A 57 1.86 5.01 -0.05
C ASP A 57 0.97 4.10 0.82
N LEU A 58 0.79 4.46 2.10
CA LEU A 58 -0.06 3.70 3.01
C LEU A 58 -1.54 3.80 2.63
N ALA A 59 -1.97 4.91 2.03
CA ALA A 59 -3.33 5.07 1.53
C ALA A 59 -3.59 4.08 0.39
N ASP A 60 -2.70 4.00 -0.59
CA ASP A 60 -2.85 3.07 -1.71
C ASP A 60 -2.80 1.61 -1.25
N ILE A 61 -1.96 1.29 -0.26
CA ILE A 61 -1.93 -0.04 0.36
C ILE A 61 -3.29 -0.35 1.02
N THR A 62 -3.85 0.61 1.76
CA THR A 62 -5.13 0.44 2.45
C THR A 62 -6.27 0.25 1.45
N ASP A 63 -6.36 1.11 0.44
CA ASP A 63 -7.34 1.01 -0.65
C ASP A 63 -7.21 -0.36 -1.35
N ALA A 64 -5.98 -0.81 -1.62
CA ALA A 64 -5.71 -2.11 -2.21
C ALA A 64 -5.99 -3.31 -1.29
N THR A 65 -6.11 -3.14 0.02
CA THR A 65 -6.56 -4.21 0.94
C THR A 65 -8.08 -4.29 1.03
N GLN A 66 -8.77 -3.16 0.87
CA GLN A 66 -10.23 -3.06 0.94
C GLN A 66 -10.91 -3.50 -0.37
N ASP A 67 -10.42 -4.57 -1.02
CA ASP A 67 -10.97 -5.10 -2.27
C ASP A 67 -12.48 -4.94 -2.26
N LYS A 68 -12.97 -4.09 -3.16
CA LYS A 68 -14.33 -3.57 -3.15
C LYS A 68 -15.30 -4.75 -3.28
N THR A 69 -15.75 -5.30 -2.14
CA THR A 69 -17.07 -5.93 -2.09
C THR A 69 -18.00 -4.89 -2.68
N PRO A 70 -18.72 -5.16 -3.78
CA PRO A 70 -19.69 -4.19 -4.27
C PRO A 70 -20.62 -3.90 -3.09
N ALA A 71 -20.62 -2.64 -2.64
CA ALA A 71 -21.61 -2.13 -1.73
C ALA A 71 -22.96 -2.27 -2.47
N GLY A 72 -23.65 -3.37 -2.21
CA GLY A 72 -24.81 -3.79 -2.98
C GLY A 72 -25.52 -4.92 -2.28
N GLU A 73 -25.84 -4.74 -1.00
CA GLU A 73 -27.07 -5.28 -0.37
C GLU A 73 -27.23 -4.60 1.01
N GLN A 74 -27.39 -3.28 1.04
CA GLN A 74 -28.03 -2.63 2.18
C GLN A 74 -29.47 -2.38 1.77
N THR A 75 -30.30 -3.42 1.87
CA THR A 75 -31.76 -3.26 1.85
C THR A 75 -32.15 -2.53 3.14
N PRO A 76 -32.66 -1.29 3.09
CA PRO A 76 -33.27 -0.70 4.26
C PRO A 76 -34.63 -1.41 4.45
N THR A 77 -34.65 -2.52 5.18
CA THR A 77 -35.90 -2.99 5.79
C THR A 77 -36.25 -2.03 6.91
N HIS A 78 -36.94 -0.96 6.57
CA HIS A 78 -37.73 -0.20 7.52
C HIS A 78 -38.99 0.30 6.79
N ALA A 79 -39.98 -0.58 6.71
CA ALA A 79 -41.37 -0.19 6.50
C ALA A 79 -42.12 -0.56 7.77
N ALA A 80 -42.64 0.47 8.43
CA ALA A 80 -43.51 0.42 9.59
C ALA A 80 -44.93 -0.02 9.22
#